data_AF-A0A0F8CQF6-F1
#
_entry.id   AF-A0A0F8CQF6-F1
#
_cell.length_a   1.000
_cell.length_b   1.000
_cell.length_c   1.000
_cell.angle_alpha   90.00
_cell.angle_beta   90.00
_cell.angle_gamma   90.00
#
_symmetry.space_group_name_H-M   'P 1'
#
loop_
_entity.id
_entity.type
_entity.pdbx_description
1 polymer ?
#
loop_
_entity_poly.entity_id
_entity_poly.type
_entity_poly.pdbx_seq_one_letter_code
_entity_poly.pdbx_strand_id
1 'polypeptide(L)'
;MANKLLADRDASSVGKRWASNFVKRQPDLKTRFNRRYDYQRAKCEDLTIIHWFGLVEDTIAKYGITLVDIYNFNETGFMMGLIASGMVVTGTERRGQAKSAHPGNREWVTAIQAINAEDWAIAPFIAVAG
;
A
#
# COMPACT_ATOMS: atom_id res chain seq x y z
N MET A 1 9.13 -8.69 -31.47
CA MET A 1 8.25 -8.07 -32.48
C MET A 1 9.06 -7.21 -33.44
N ALA A 2 9.75 -6.15 -33.01
CA ALA A 2 10.57 -5.29 -33.90
C ALA A 2 11.62 -6.06 -34.73
N ASN A 3 12.38 -6.97 -34.12
CA ASN A 3 13.36 -7.79 -34.87
C ASN A 3 12.73 -8.78 -35.86
N LYS A 4 11.47 -9.20 -35.64
CA LYS A 4 10.77 -10.07 -36.60
C LYS A 4 10.41 -9.26 -37.86
N LEU A 5 9.86 -8.06 -37.68
CA LEU A 5 9.52 -7.15 -38.78
C LEU A 5 10.73 -6.68 -39.59
N LEU A 6 11.91 -6.61 -38.96
CA LEU A 6 13.16 -6.27 -39.63
C LEU A 6 13.73 -7.46 -40.41
N ALA A 7 13.62 -8.68 -39.87
CA ALA A 7 14.01 -9.89 -40.57
C ALA A 7 13.17 -10.12 -41.84
N ASP A 8 11.87 -9.84 -41.80
CA ASP A 8 10.98 -9.91 -42.97
C ASP A 8 11.32 -8.89 -44.07
N ARG A 9 12.20 -7.92 -43.78
CA ARG A 9 12.63 -6.84 -44.70
C ARG A 9 14.13 -6.90 -44.99
N ASP A 10 14.80 -8.02 -44.68
CA ASP A 10 16.26 -8.19 -44.78
C ASP A 10 17.07 -7.06 -44.10
N ALA A 11 16.53 -6.50 -43.02
CA ALA A 11 17.15 -5.42 -42.27
C ALA A 11 17.87 -5.92 -41.01
N SER A 12 18.88 -5.18 -40.58
CA SER A 12 19.67 -5.50 -39.38
C SER A 12 18.85 -5.34 -38.10
N SER A 13 19.17 -6.18 -37.10
CA SER A 13 18.45 -6.22 -35.82
C SER A 13 18.62 -4.94 -35.00
N VAL A 14 17.66 -4.63 -34.14
CA VAL A 14 17.74 -3.45 -33.28
C VAL A 14 18.75 -3.64 -32.15
N GLY A 15 19.45 -2.55 -31.80
CA GLY A 15 20.37 -2.54 -30.67
C GLY A 15 19.68 -2.64 -29.30
N LYS A 16 20.41 -3.07 -28.27
CA LYS A 16 19.91 -3.30 -26.90
C LYS A 16 19.13 -2.12 -26.27
N ARG A 17 19.46 -0.88 -26.67
CA ARG A 17 18.83 0.35 -26.15
C ARG A 17 17.63 0.84 -26.96
N TRP A 18 17.28 0.15 -28.05
CA TRP A 18 16.26 0.61 -29.00
C TRP A 18 14.92 0.91 -28.34
N ALA A 19 14.39 0.02 -27.48
CA ALA A 19 13.11 0.23 -26.82
C ALA A 19 13.09 1.50 -25.94
N SER A 20 14.14 1.72 -25.16
CA SER A 20 14.24 2.93 -24.32
C SER A 20 14.35 4.22 -25.13
N ASN A 21 15.08 4.18 -26.26
CA ASN A 21 15.23 5.33 -27.14
C ASN A 21 13.95 5.60 -27.95
N PHE A 22 13.22 4.55 -28.32
CA PHE A 22 11.94 4.66 -29.01
C PHE A 22 10.90 5.37 -28.14
N VAL A 23 10.75 4.94 -26.88
CA VAL A 23 9.84 5.60 -25.91
C VAL A 23 10.25 7.06 -25.69
N LYS A 24 11.55 7.37 -25.58
CA LYS A 24 12.03 8.75 -25.40
C LYS A 24 11.76 9.66 -26.60
N ARG A 25 11.73 9.12 -27.83
CA ARG A 25 11.49 9.89 -29.05
C ARG A 25 10.02 10.17 -29.30
N GLN A 26 9.12 9.42 -28.66
CA GLN A 26 7.69 9.56 -28.86
C GLN A 26 7.05 10.24 -27.64
N PRO A 27 6.71 11.55 -27.72
CA PRO A 27 6.19 12.30 -26.57
C PRO A 27 4.85 11.78 -26.04
N ASP A 28 4.09 11.06 -26.88
CA ASP A 28 2.83 10.42 -26.50
C ASP A 28 3.01 9.16 -25.65
N LEU A 29 4.23 8.59 -25.59
CA LEU A 29 4.53 7.40 -24.80
C LEU A 29 5.19 7.78 -23.48
N LYS A 30 4.53 7.44 -22.36
CA LYS A 30 5.07 7.61 -21.01
C LYS A 30 5.22 6.26 -20.33
N THR A 31 6.42 5.96 -19.84
CA THR A 31 6.64 4.83 -18.94
C THR A 31 6.13 5.18 -17.54
N ARG A 32 5.21 4.36 -17.02
CA ARG A 32 4.74 4.43 -15.64
C ARG A 32 5.03 3.10 -14.96
N PHE A 33 5.49 3.16 -13.72
CA PHE A 33 5.57 1.96 -12.90
C PHE A 33 4.15 1.53 -12.54
N ASN A 34 3.78 0.32 -12.94
CA ASN A 34 2.54 -0.28 -12.47
C ASN A 34 2.75 -0.74 -11.02
N ARG A 35 1.92 -0.25 -10.09
CA ARG A 35 1.86 -0.82 -8.75
C ARG A 35 0.98 -2.06 -8.82
N ARG A 36 1.46 -3.20 -8.28
CA ARG A 36 0.61 -4.38 -8.15
C ARG A 36 -0.65 -3.98 -7.38
N TYR A 37 -1.77 -4.03 -8.08
CA TYR A 37 -3.08 -3.75 -7.51
C TYR A 37 -3.69 -5.07 -7.07
N ASP A 38 -4.30 -5.07 -5.89
CA ASP A 38 -4.95 -6.28 -5.39
C ASP A 38 -6.10 -6.66 -6.31
N TYR A 39 -6.08 -7.88 -6.83
CA TYR A 39 -7.07 -8.36 -7.77
C TYR A 39 -8.49 -8.38 -7.19
N GLN A 40 -8.63 -8.61 -5.87
CA GLN A 40 -9.92 -8.54 -5.20
C GLN A 40 -10.39 -7.08 -5.10
N ARG A 41 -9.48 -6.14 -4.83
CA ARG A 41 -9.84 -4.70 -4.87
C ARG A 41 -10.29 -4.26 -6.26
N ALA A 42 -9.64 -4.74 -7.31
CA ALA A 42 -10.06 -4.49 -8.70
C ALA A 42 -11.46 -5.03 -9.02
N LYS A 43 -11.83 -6.16 -8.41
CA LYS A 43 -13.18 -6.74 -8.56
C LYS A 43 -14.24 -6.01 -7.74
N CYS A 44 -13.85 -5.40 -6.63
CA CYS A 44 -14.74 -4.61 -5.80
C CYS A 44 -15.03 -3.22 -6.39
N GLU A 45 -14.32 -2.75 -7.42
CA GLU A 45 -14.67 -1.51 -8.15
C GLU A 45 -15.89 -1.69 -9.08
N ASP A 46 -16.92 -2.38 -8.59
CA ASP A 46 -18.20 -2.60 -9.26
C ASP A 46 -19.15 -1.41 -8.98
N LEU A 47 -20.06 -1.13 -9.92
CA LEU A 47 -21.08 -0.07 -9.81
C LEU A 47 -21.95 -0.23 -8.55
N THR A 48 -22.05 -1.45 -8.03
CA THR A 48 -22.74 -1.79 -6.78
C THR A 48 -22.15 -1.08 -5.56
N ILE A 49 -20.82 -0.88 -5.51
CA ILE A 49 -20.16 -0.14 -4.41
C ILE A 49 -20.51 1.36 -4.48
N ILE A 50 -20.63 1.92 -5.68
CA ILE A 50 -21.02 3.32 -5.86
C ILE A 50 -22.46 3.55 -5.33
N HIS A 51 -23.38 2.62 -5.60
CA HIS A 51 -24.74 2.72 -5.07
C HIS A 51 -24.80 2.60 -3.54
N TRP A 52 -23.93 1.78 -2.94
CA TRP A 52 -23.83 1.65 -1.48
C TRP A 52 -23.46 2.98 -0.80
N PHE A 53 -22.58 3.78 -1.39
CA PHE A 53 -22.25 5.11 -0.84
C PHE A 53 -23.46 6.05 -0.82
N GLY A 54 -24.31 6.02 -1.85
CA GLY A 54 -25.57 6.78 -1.85
C GLY A 54 -26.50 6.38 -0.71
N LEU A 55 -26.63 5.07 -0.44
CA LEU A 55 -27.42 4.57 0.69
C LEU A 55 -26.85 5.01 2.06
N VAL A 56 -25.52 5.11 2.18
CA VAL A 56 -24.85 5.63 3.37
C VAL A 56 -25.19 7.11 3.57
N GLU A 57 -25.08 7.93 2.52
CA GLU A 57 -25.44 9.36 2.55
C GLU A 57 -26.91 9.56 2.92
N ASP A 58 -27.83 8.81 2.32
CA ASP A 58 -29.27 8.86 2.63
C ASP A 58 -29.54 8.50 4.09
N THR A 59 -28.81 7.51 4.63
CA THR A 59 -28.95 7.08 6.03
C THR A 59 -28.43 8.16 6.98
N ILE A 60 -27.27 8.75 6.68
CA ILE A 60 -26.69 9.87 7.45
C ILE A 60 -27.70 11.03 7.49
N ALA A 61 -28.27 11.40 6.35
CA ALA A 61 -29.26 12.47 6.25
C ALA A 61 -30.55 12.15 7.01
N LYS A 62 -31.07 10.91 6.88
CA LYS A 62 -32.31 10.47 7.52
C LYS A 62 -32.24 10.52 9.05
N TYR A 63 -31.11 10.11 9.63
CA TYR A 63 -30.94 10.03 11.09
C TYR A 63 -30.21 11.25 11.67
N GLY A 64 -29.80 12.21 10.84
CA GLY A 64 -29.05 13.39 11.29
C GLY A 64 -27.71 13.05 11.91
N ILE A 65 -27.03 12.02 11.39
CA ILE A 65 -25.72 11.58 11.91
C ILE A 65 -24.71 12.68 11.61
N THR A 66 -23.99 13.14 12.63
CA THR A 66 -23.01 14.21 12.49
C THR A 66 -21.60 13.64 12.32
N LEU A 67 -20.65 14.46 11.86
CA LEU A 67 -19.26 14.02 11.65
C LEU A 67 -18.61 13.50 12.95
N VAL A 68 -19.02 14.04 14.11
CA VAL A 68 -18.53 13.57 15.41
C VAL A 68 -18.95 12.14 15.73
N ASP A 69 -20.04 11.66 15.13
CA ASP A 69 -20.64 10.34 15.35
C ASP A 69 -20.14 9.28 14.34
N ILE A 70 -19.40 9.69 13.31
CA ILE A 70 -18.87 8.80 12.29
C ILE A 70 -17.45 8.40 12.66
N TYR A 71 -17.25 7.12 12.99
CA TYR A 71 -15.95 6.56 13.33
C TYR A 71 -15.46 5.56 12.29
N ASN A 72 -14.19 5.71 11.89
CA ASN A 72 -13.46 4.65 11.21
C ASN A 72 -12.72 3.81 12.25
N PHE A 73 -12.86 2.49 12.17
CA PHE A 73 -12.28 1.53 13.10
C PHE A 73 -11.42 0.53 12.33
N ASN A 74 -10.22 0.24 12.84
CA ASN A 74 -9.38 -0.79 12.27
C ASN A 74 -8.54 -1.52 13.33
N GLU A 75 -8.15 -2.74 12.98
CA GLU A 75 -7.25 -3.58 13.75
C GLU A 75 -5.85 -3.57 13.14
N THR A 76 -4.82 -3.52 13.97
CA THR A 76 -3.43 -3.70 13.54
C THR A 76 -2.70 -4.61 14.51
N GLY A 77 -2.15 -5.71 13.97
CA GLY A 77 -1.30 -6.64 14.70
C GLY A 77 0.15 -6.17 14.74
N PHE A 78 0.71 -6.09 15.95
CA PHE A 78 2.12 -5.83 16.21
C PHE A 78 2.77 -7.11 16.71
N MET A 79 3.81 -7.57 16.03
CA MET A 79 4.57 -8.72 16.49
C MET A 79 5.63 -8.25 17.48
N MET A 80 5.54 -8.70 18.73
CA MET A 80 6.54 -8.38 19.74
C MET A 80 7.86 -9.03 19.40
N GLY A 81 8.95 -8.29 19.59
CA GLY A 81 10.30 -8.77 19.33
C GLY A 81 10.71 -8.77 17.86
N LEU A 82 9.80 -8.54 16.89
CA LEU A 82 10.20 -8.40 15.49
C LEU A 82 11.01 -7.10 15.31
N ILE A 83 12.31 -7.24 15.05
CA ILE A 83 13.16 -6.13 14.63
C ILE A 83 12.77 -5.82 13.17
N ALA A 84 11.79 -4.95 12.98
CA ALA A 84 11.67 -4.25 11.71
C ALA A 84 12.91 -3.37 11.52
N SER A 85 13.32 -3.13 10.27
CA SER A 85 14.42 -2.22 9.93
C SER A 85 14.13 -0.80 10.41
N GLY A 86 14.39 -0.52 11.68
CA GLY A 86 14.25 0.77 12.31
C GLY A 86 15.59 1.52 12.28
N MET A 87 15.53 2.82 12.07
CA MET A 87 16.71 3.68 12.13
C MET A 87 17.17 3.80 13.59
N VAL A 88 18.35 3.27 13.90
CA VAL A 88 18.93 3.29 15.25
C VAL A 88 20.12 4.24 15.26
N VAL A 89 20.14 5.21 16.16
CA VAL A 89 21.34 6.05 16.39
C VAL A 89 22.36 5.21 17.17
N THR A 90 23.51 4.94 16.55
CA THR A 90 24.61 4.21 17.17
C THR A 90 25.90 5.00 17.07
N GLY A 91 26.82 4.79 18.01
CA GLY A 91 28.12 5.48 18.02
C GLY A 91 28.93 5.19 16.74
N THR A 92 29.70 6.19 16.30
CA THR A 92 30.46 6.21 15.04
C THR A 92 31.45 5.05 14.86
N GLU A 93 31.79 4.35 15.94
CA GLU A 93 32.72 3.23 15.93
C GLU A 93 32.10 1.92 15.41
N ARG A 94 30.77 1.82 15.32
CA ARG A 94 30.10 0.62 14.79
C ARG A 94 29.99 0.69 13.26
N ARG A 95 30.97 0.11 12.56
CA ARG A 95 30.89 -0.13 11.11
C ARG A 95 30.07 -1.38 10.81
N GLY A 96 28.77 -1.20 10.58
CA GLY A 96 27.85 -2.23 10.08
C GLY A 96 26.43 -2.06 10.61
N GLN A 97 25.45 -2.67 9.93
CA GLN A 97 24.10 -2.78 10.49
C GLN A 97 24.18 -3.55 11.82
N ALA A 98 23.69 -2.94 12.90
CA ALA A 98 23.62 -3.60 14.20
C ALA A 98 22.70 -4.82 14.07
N LYS A 99 23.25 -6.02 14.27
CA LYS A 99 22.48 -7.26 14.36
C LYS A 99 22.12 -7.48 15.82
N SER A 100 20.87 -7.22 16.19
CA SER A 100 20.32 -7.65 17.46
C SER A 100 19.92 -9.13 17.35
N ALA A 101 20.35 -9.95 18.31
CA ALA A 101 19.86 -11.31 18.45
C ALA A 101 18.37 -11.25 18.82
N HIS A 102 17.54 -12.01 18.11
CA HIS A 102 16.10 -12.05 18.33
C HIS A 102 15.82 -12.87 19.59
N PRO A 103 15.24 -12.29 20.66
CA PRO A 103 14.63 -13.10 21.69
C PRO A 103 13.48 -13.81 20.99
N GLY A 104 13.44 -15.15 21.02
CA GLY A 104 12.46 -15.96 20.29
C GLY A 104 11.01 -15.80 20.72
N ASN A 105 10.65 -14.69 21.37
CA ASN A 105 9.27 -14.34 21.65
C ASN A 105 8.57 -13.90 20.35
N ARG A 106 7.46 -14.58 20.04
CA ARG A 106 6.63 -14.36 18.84
C ARG A 106 5.21 -13.94 19.22
N GLU A 107 5.03 -13.42 20.43
CA GLU A 107 3.74 -12.92 20.89
C GLU A 107 3.24 -11.79 19.99
N TRP A 108 1.95 -11.84 19.67
CA TRP A 108 1.27 -10.79 18.94
C TRP A 108 0.50 -9.91 19.91
N VAL A 109 0.61 -8.61 19.70
CA VAL A 109 -0.22 -7.60 20.36
C VAL A 109 -1.13 -7.03 19.30
N THR A 110 -2.42 -7.15 19.50
CA THR A 110 -3.41 -6.55 18.60
C THR A 110 -3.81 -5.20 19.17
N ALA A 111 -3.63 -4.14 18.40
CA ALA A 111 -4.21 -2.84 18.70
C ALA A 111 -5.47 -2.63 17.86
N ILE A 112 -6.52 -2.22 18.53
CA ILE A 112 -7.77 -1.79 17.95
C ILE A 112 -7.85 -0.27 18.13
N GLN A 113 -8.02 0.46 17.03
CA GLN A 113 -8.07 1.92 17.05
C GLN A 113 -9.26 2.46 16.27
N ALA A 114 -9.86 3.52 16.78
CA ALA A 114 -10.93 4.26 16.12
C ALA A 114 -10.66 5.76 16.15
N ILE A 115 -10.99 6.44 15.05
CA ILE A 115 -10.89 7.90 14.90
C ILE A 115 -12.18 8.38 14.25
N ASN A 116 -12.78 9.47 14.75
CA ASN A 116 -13.95 10.05 14.12
C ASN A 116 -13.60 10.92 12.90
N ALA A 117 -14.62 11.38 12.18
CA ALA A 117 -14.43 12.24 11.02
C ALA A 117 -13.95 13.67 11.35
N GLU A 118 -13.79 14.01 12.63
CA GLU A 118 -13.21 15.28 13.13
C GLU A 118 -11.84 15.08 13.80
N ASP A 119 -11.15 13.97 13.48
CA ASP A 119 -9.82 13.64 14.00
C ASP A 119 -9.73 13.37 15.51
N TRP A 120 -10.86 13.13 16.19
CA TRP A 120 -10.88 12.66 17.57
C TRP A 120 -10.63 11.15 17.64
N ALA A 121 -9.58 10.74 18.35
CA ALA A 121 -9.22 9.34 18.55
C ALA A 121 -9.77 8.80 19.87
N ILE A 122 -10.38 7.61 19.82
CA ILE A 122 -10.70 6.83 21.01
C ILE A 122 -9.40 6.18 21.52
N ALA A 123 -9.27 6.03 22.83
CA ALA A 123 -8.15 5.29 23.42
C ALA A 123 -8.03 3.89 22.78
N PRO A 124 -6.83 3.49 22.32
CA PRO A 124 -6.67 2.21 21.65
C PRO A 124 -6.93 1.07 22.62
N PHE A 125 -7.64 0.05 22.14
CA PHE A 125 -7.84 -1.18 22.89
C PHE A 125 -6.72 -2.17 22.53
N ILE A 126 -6.00 -2.64 23.54
CA ILE A 126 -4.83 -3.51 23.35
C ILE A 126 -5.18 -4.90 23.85
N ALA A 127 -5.14 -5.88 22.94
CA ALA A 127 -5.29 -7.29 23.26
C ALA A 127 -3.92 -7.98 23.21
N VAL A 128 -3.58 -8.66 24.31
CA VAL A 128 -2.36 -9.47 24.46
C VAL A 128 -2.77 -10.92 24.72
N ALA A 129 -1.99 -11.87 24.21
CA ALA A 129 -2.12 -13.26 24.64
C ALA A 129 -1.65 -13.37 26.10
N GLY A 130 -2.48 -13.98 26.97
CA GLY A 130 -2.15 -14.24 28.37
C GLY A 130 -1.43 -15.57 28.58
#